data_AF-A0A6N2M6X5-F1
#
_entry.id   AF-A0A6N2M6X5-F1
#
_cell.length_a   1.000
_cell.length_b   1.000
_cell.length_c   1.000
_cell.angle_alpha   90.00
_cell.angle_beta   90.00
_cell.angle_gamma   90.00
#
_symmetry.space_group_name_H-M   'P 1'
#
loop_
_entity.id
_entity.type
_entity.pdbx_description
1 polymer ?
#
loop_
_entity_poly.entity_id
_entity_poly.type
_entity_poly.pdbx_seq_one_letter_code
_entity_poly.pdbx_strand_id
1 'polypeptide(L)'
;MRKNTFGLASGGVGDIAADHTYDWQLTISIVNESEILGRGKEKEELVNILLTNADNLSIHAMWGMGGLGKTTLAQLVYNEERVKQHFDLKIWVCVSTDSNIKRLTRAIIESIEGASCGLEELDPLLQRLQQKLTGKKFLLVLMMWMIV
;
A
#
# COMPACT_ATOMS: atom_id res chain seq x y z
N MET A 1 6.86 -15.49 -13.03
CA MET A 1 6.11 -14.88 -11.92
C MET A 1 6.51 -15.59 -10.63
N ARG A 2 7.29 -14.96 -9.73
CA ARG A 2 7.64 -15.54 -8.41
C ARG A 2 6.69 -14.96 -7.37
N LYS A 3 6.04 -15.82 -6.57
CA LYS A 3 5.15 -15.43 -5.45
C LYS A 3 5.90 -15.72 -4.15
N ASN A 4 6.15 -14.71 -3.33
CA ASN A 4 6.76 -14.86 -2.01
C ASN A 4 5.69 -14.69 -0.92
N THR A 5 5.78 -15.49 0.15
CA THR A 5 4.75 -15.63 1.20
C THR A 5 5.37 -15.33 2.57
N PHE A 6 4.77 -14.43 3.36
CA PHE A 6 5.22 -14.07 4.72
C PHE A 6 4.18 -14.52 5.76
N GLY A 7 4.58 -15.26 6.80
CA GLY A 7 3.70 -15.75 7.89
C GLY A 7 4.35 -15.58 9.28
N LEU A 8 3.57 -15.23 10.31
CA LEU A 8 4.10 -14.79 11.63
C LEU A 8 3.21 -15.17 12.82
N ALA A 9 3.84 -15.49 13.96
CA ALA A 9 3.25 -15.97 15.22
C ALA A 9 3.17 -14.88 16.32
N SER A 10 2.31 -15.10 17.33
CA SER A 10 1.77 -14.09 18.26
C SER A 10 2.59 -13.82 19.55
N GLY A 11 2.42 -12.59 20.07
CA GLY A 11 2.71 -12.16 21.46
C GLY A 11 1.94 -10.86 21.73
N GLY A 12 1.29 -10.71 22.90
CA GLY A 12 0.18 -9.75 23.09
C GLY A 12 0.29 -8.68 24.19
N VAL A 13 -0.82 -7.92 24.28
CA VAL A 13 -1.40 -7.03 25.33
C VAL A 13 -1.04 -5.53 25.35
N GLY A 14 -2.10 -4.69 25.41
CA GLY A 14 -2.11 -3.38 26.09
C GLY A 14 -3.09 -2.34 25.51
N ASP A 15 -4.28 -2.18 26.11
CA ASP A 15 -5.37 -1.27 25.70
C ASP A 15 -5.13 0.21 26.10
N ILE A 16 -5.49 1.18 25.23
CA ILE A 16 -5.87 2.56 25.61
C ILE A 16 -6.99 3.05 24.70
N ALA A 17 -8.09 3.50 25.32
CA ALA A 17 -9.28 4.07 24.67
C ALA A 17 -9.06 5.52 24.23
N ALA A 18 -9.48 5.87 23.01
CA ALA A 18 -9.75 7.25 22.62
C ALA A 18 -10.89 7.30 21.59
N ASP A 19 -11.93 8.01 22.00
CA ASP A 19 -13.11 8.42 21.23
C ASP A 19 -12.70 9.38 20.11
N HIS A 20 -12.81 8.91 18.87
CA HIS A 20 -13.00 9.71 17.67
C HIS A 20 -13.78 8.82 16.72
N THR A 21 -14.83 9.35 16.11
CA THR A 21 -15.59 8.69 15.05
C THR A 21 -14.69 8.46 13.83
N TYR A 22 -13.84 7.44 13.89
CA TYR A 22 -13.13 6.93 12.73
C TYR A 22 -14.17 6.35 11.78
N ASP A 23 -14.16 6.82 10.55
CA ASP A 23 -14.51 5.93 9.44
C ASP A 23 -13.47 4.80 9.48
N TRP A 24 -13.79 3.71 10.20
CA TRP A 24 -12.90 2.59 10.52
C TRP A 24 -12.40 1.82 9.28
N GLN A 25 -12.74 2.30 8.08
CA GLN A 25 -12.58 1.61 6.80
C GLN A 25 -11.49 2.26 5.91
N LEU A 26 -10.97 3.44 6.26
CA LEU A 26 -9.92 4.12 5.49
C LEU A 26 -8.54 3.95 6.15
N THR A 27 -7.63 3.24 5.48
CA THR A 27 -6.22 3.16 5.88
C THR A 27 -5.40 4.21 5.14
N ILE A 28 -4.97 5.24 5.86
CA ILE A 28 -4.09 6.29 5.35
C ILE A 28 -2.64 5.80 5.27
N SER A 29 -1.82 6.41 4.42
CA SER A 29 -0.41 6.04 4.27
C SER A 29 0.48 6.53 5.43
N ILE A 30 -0.04 7.32 6.36
CA ILE A 30 0.71 7.91 7.48
C ILE A 30 0.84 6.88 8.61
N VAL A 31 2.03 6.77 9.20
CA VAL A 31 2.32 5.90 10.34
C VAL A 31 3.24 6.59 11.33
N ASN A 32 2.98 6.42 12.63
CA ASN A 32 3.90 6.85 13.69
C ASN A 32 4.91 5.74 13.97
N GLU A 33 6.12 5.85 13.42
CA GLU A 33 7.12 4.78 13.50
C GLU A 33 7.61 4.51 14.94
N SER A 34 7.54 5.51 15.82
CA SER A 34 8.02 5.41 17.21
C SER A 34 7.18 4.46 18.08
N GLU A 35 5.94 4.17 17.69
CA GLU A 35 5.02 3.30 18.44
C GLU A 35 5.14 1.82 18.03
N ILE A 36 5.94 1.49 17.02
CA ILE A 36 6.00 0.14 16.45
C ILE A 36 7.29 -0.56 16.85
N LEU A 37 7.19 -1.43 17.85
CA LEU A 37 8.30 -2.25 18.33
C LEU A 37 8.31 -3.64 17.67
N GLY A 38 9.49 -4.18 17.37
CA GLY A 38 9.68 -5.60 16.98
C GLY A 38 9.57 -5.94 15.49
N ARG A 39 9.17 -5.00 14.61
CA ARG A 39 8.98 -5.26 13.16
C ARG A 39 10.17 -4.92 12.26
N GLY A 40 11.31 -4.57 12.83
CA GLY A 40 12.49 -4.13 12.08
C GLY A 40 12.98 -5.17 11.06
N LYS A 41 12.98 -6.46 11.43
CA LYS A 41 13.47 -7.55 10.57
C LYS A 41 12.59 -7.76 9.34
N GLU A 42 11.28 -7.83 9.53
CA GLU A 42 10.29 -7.98 8.45
C GLU A 42 10.31 -6.77 7.50
N LYS A 43 10.41 -5.57 8.08
CA LYS A 43 10.55 -4.32 7.31
C LYS A 43 11.80 -4.39 6.43
N GLU A 44 12.94 -4.75 7.00
CA GLU A 44 14.21 -4.80 6.29
C GLU A 44 14.21 -5.84 5.16
N GLU A 45 13.61 -7.01 5.39
CA GLU A 45 13.47 -8.04 4.37
C GLU A 45 12.62 -7.55 3.19
N LEU A 46 11.47 -6.92 3.47
CA LEU A 46 10.61 -6.36 2.42
C LEU A 46 11.27 -5.20 1.67
N VAL A 47 11.97 -4.31 2.37
CA VAL A 47 12.72 -3.21 1.73
C VAL A 47 13.77 -3.78 0.79
N ASN A 48 14.58 -4.73 1.23
CA ASN A 48 15.61 -5.35 0.39
C ASN A 48 15.01 -6.04 -0.83
N ILE A 49 13.89 -6.75 -0.67
CA ILE A 49 13.18 -7.38 -1.78
C ILE A 49 12.68 -6.34 -2.79
N LEU A 50 12.08 -5.23 -2.33
CA LEU A 50 11.60 -4.15 -3.19
C LEU A 50 12.74 -3.48 -3.96
N LEU A 51 13.85 -3.17 -3.28
CA LEU A 51 15.00 -2.51 -3.90
C LEU A 51 15.76 -3.42 -4.88
N THR A 52 15.82 -4.72 -4.60
CA THR A 52 16.54 -5.69 -5.46
C THR A 52 15.74 -6.04 -6.72
N ASN A 53 14.40 -6.02 -6.66
CA ASN A 53 13.55 -6.42 -7.76
C ASN A 53 12.92 -5.25 -8.52
N ALA A 54 13.33 -4.01 -8.26
CA ALA A 54 12.68 -2.83 -8.79
C ALA A 54 12.75 -2.67 -10.31
N ASP A 55 13.70 -3.34 -10.97
CA ASP A 55 13.84 -3.33 -12.43
C ASP A 55 12.94 -4.37 -13.11
N ASN A 56 12.23 -5.19 -12.33
CA ASN A 56 11.26 -6.18 -12.80
C ASN A 56 9.88 -5.91 -12.20
N LEU A 57 8.82 -6.29 -12.93
CA LEU A 57 7.47 -6.30 -12.36
C LEU A 57 7.40 -7.36 -11.25
N SER A 58 7.46 -6.91 -9.99
CA SER A 58 7.40 -7.75 -8.81
C SER A 58 6.09 -7.50 -8.05
N ILE A 59 5.34 -8.56 -7.76
CA ILE A 59 4.08 -8.49 -7.01
C ILE A 59 4.31 -9.21 -5.68
N HIS A 60 4.20 -8.45 -4.58
CA HIS A 60 4.31 -8.97 -3.23
C HIS A 60 2.94 -8.89 -2.55
N ALA A 61 2.37 -10.07 -2.27
CA ALA A 61 1.09 -10.17 -1.58
C ALA A 61 1.33 -10.32 -0.08
N MET A 62 0.72 -9.45 0.72
CA MET A 62 0.69 -9.55 2.18
C MET A 62 -0.70 -10.01 2.61
N TRP A 63 -0.77 -11.14 3.31
CA TRP A 63 -2.03 -11.78 3.73
C TRP A 63 -1.83 -12.41 5.10
N GLY A 64 -2.90 -12.56 5.88
CA GLY A 64 -2.86 -13.13 7.22
C GLY A 64 -4.07 -12.73 8.08
N MET A 65 -4.21 -13.35 9.26
CA MET A 65 -5.34 -13.10 10.18
C MET A 65 -5.46 -11.63 10.61
N GLY A 66 -6.68 -11.15 10.87
CA GLY A 66 -6.95 -9.79 11.38
C GLY A 66 -6.16 -9.46 12.65
N GLY A 67 -5.88 -8.18 12.91
CA GLY A 67 -5.14 -7.74 14.11
C GLY A 67 -3.62 -7.89 14.07
N LEU A 68 -3.05 -8.48 13.01
CA LEU A 68 -1.59 -8.71 12.88
C LEU A 68 -0.79 -7.53 12.31
N GLY A 69 -1.33 -6.32 12.24
CA GLY A 69 -0.56 -5.14 11.80
C GLY A 69 0.02 -5.21 10.37
N LYS A 70 -0.62 -5.96 9.46
CA LYS A 70 -0.17 -6.09 8.05
C LYS A 70 -0.10 -4.73 7.36
N THR A 71 -1.15 -3.94 7.53
CA THR A 71 -1.21 -2.56 7.04
C THR A 71 -0.09 -1.73 7.67
N THR A 72 0.17 -1.89 8.96
CA THR A 72 1.27 -1.22 9.68
C THR A 72 2.64 -1.53 9.07
N LEU A 73 2.92 -2.80 8.78
CA LEU A 73 4.17 -3.19 8.12
C LEU A 73 4.28 -2.60 6.70
N ALA A 74 3.20 -2.62 5.93
CA ALA A 74 3.17 -2.00 4.61
C ALA A 74 3.36 -0.47 4.68
N GLN A 75 2.78 0.20 5.67
CA GLN A 75 2.99 1.64 5.90
C GLN A 75 4.45 1.94 6.28
N LEU A 76 5.05 1.12 7.14
CA LEU A 76 6.47 1.26 7.52
C LEU A 76 7.39 1.13 6.33
N VAL A 77 7.18 0.13 5.47
CA VAL A 77 7.98 -0.07 4.26
C VAL A 77 7.73 1.07 3.25
N TYR A 78 6.47 1.49 3.07
CA TYR A 78 6.11 2.57 2.17
C TYR A 78 6.75 3.92 2.55
N ASN A 79 6.90 4.19 3.84
CA ASN A 79 7.49 5.43 4.36
C ASN A 79 9.00 5.38 4.57
N GLU A 80 9.62 4.22 4.33
CA GLU A 80 11.06 4.05 4.48
C GLU A 80 11.84 4.91 3.46
N GLU A 81 12.94 5.50 3.92
CA GLU A 81 13.66 6.53 3.16
C GLU A 81 14.35 5.99 1.90
N ARG A 82 14.96 4.80 1.96
CA ARG A 82 15.53 4.14 0.76
C ARG A 82 14.44 3.81 -0.25
N VAL A 83 13.27 3.37 0.20
CA VAL A 83 12.10 3.13 -0.68
C VAL A 83 11.63 4.43 -1.31
N LYS A 84 11.52 5.53 -0.54
CA LYS A 84 11.18 6.86 -1.07
C LYS A 84 12.17 7.34 -2.15
N GLN A 85 13.46 7.12 -1.94
CA GLN A 85 14.50 7.54 -2.87
C GLN A 85 14.60 6.66 -4.12
N HIS A 86 14.14 5.41 -4.03
CA HIS A 86 14.28 4.44 -5.12
C HIS A 86 13.13 4.48 -6.14
N PHE A 87 11.93 4.90 -5.74
CA PHE A 87 10.76 4.94 -6.61
C PHE A 87 10.37 6.40 -6.94
N ASP A 88 10.24 6.72 -8.22
CA ASP A 88 9.80 8.03 -8.71
C ASP A 88 8.35 8.34 -8.31
N LEU A 89 7.53 7.31 -8.22
CA LEU A 89 6.13 7.40 -7.82
C LEU A 89 5.81 6.35 -6.75
N LYS A 90 5.10 6.78 -5.72
CA LYS A 90 4.52 5.90 -4.72
C LYS A 90 3.03 6.14 -4.67
N ILE A 91 2.26 5.08 -4.78
CA ILE A 91 0.82 5.13 -4.94
C ILE A 91 0.21 4.21 -3.88
N TRP A 92 -0.70 4.75 -3.09
CA TRP A 92 -1.39 4.01 -2.04
C TRP A 92 -2.89 4.09 -2.28
N VAL A 93 -3.51 2.96 -2.59
CA VAL A 93 -4.95 2.91 -2.90
C VAL A 93 -5.64 1.88 -2.01
N CYS A 94 -6.71 2.33 -1.36
CA CYS A 94 -7.64 1.46 -0.66
C CYS A 94 -8.68 0.91 -1.66
N VAL A 95 -8.83 -0.41 -1.70
CA VAL A 95 -9.76 -1.14 -2.55
C VAL A 95 -10.92 -1.61 -1.69
N SER A 96 -12.09 -1.01 -1.90
CA SER A 96 -13.35 -1.47 -1.31
C SER A 96 -13.94 -2.65 -2.11
N THR A 97 -14.86 -3.38 -1.48
CA THR A 97 -15.53 -4.56 -2.07
C THR A 97 -16.26 -4.27 -3.38
N ASP A 98 -16.65 -3.02 -3.62
CA ASP A 98 -17.44 -2.61 -4.80
C ASP A 98 -16.59 -1.84 -5.82
N SER A 99 -15.27 -1.95 -5.74
CA SER A 99 -14.36 -1.27 -6.66
C SER A 99 -14.24 -2.04 -7.97
N ASN A 100 -14.79 -1.46 -9.05
CA ASN A 100 -14.55 -1.93 -10.41
C ASN A 100 -13.24 -1.33 -10.96
N ILE A 101 -12.73 -1.91 -12.06
CA ILE A 101 -11.47 -1.46 -12.69
C ILE A 101 -11.47 0.06 -12.92
N LYS A 102 -12.61 0.61 -13.35
CA LYS A 102 -12.77 2.04 -13.60
C LYS A 102 -12.53 2.89 -12.34
N ARG A 103 -13.16 2.52 -11.22
CA ARG A 103 -12.97 3.19 -9.92
C ARG A 103 -11.55 3.05 -9.41
N LEU A 104 -10.95 1.87 -9.55
CA LEU A 104 -9.57 1.63 -9.17
C LEU A 104 -8.59 2.49 -9.98
N THR A 105 -8.71 2.50 -11.31
CA THR A 105 -7.88 3.31 -12.19
C THR A 105 -8.00 4.80 -11.85
N ARG A 106 -9.22 5.27 -11.58
CA ARG A 106 -9.45 6.65 -11.11
C ARG A 106 -8.72 6.93 -9.80
N ALA A 107 -8.90 6.09 -8.78
CA ALA A 107 -8.27 6.27 -7.47
C ALA A 107 -6.72 6.27 -7.56
N ILE A 108 -6.15 5.46 -8.45
CA ILE A 108 -4.71 5.47 -8.72
C ILE A 108 -4.29 6.83 -9.32
N ILE A 109 -5.01 7.35 -10.31
CA ILE A 109 -4.71 8.65 -10.93
C ILE A 109 -4.81 9.77 -9.89
N GLU A 110 -5.87 9.78 -9.08
CA GLU A 110 -6.08 10.77 -8.02
C GLU A 110 -4.99 10.69 -6.95
N SER A 111 -4.52 9.49 -6.60
CA SER A 111 -3.37 9.31 -5.70
C SER A 111 -2.06 9.83 -6.29
N ILE A 112 -1.88 9.80 -7.62
CA ILE A 112 -0.69 10.36 -8.29
C ILE A 112 -0.79 11.89 -8.40
N GLU A 113 -1.96 12.42 -8.72
CA GLU A 113 -2.17 13.85 -9.00
C GLU A 113 -2.44 14.68 -7.75
N GLY A 114 -2.90 14.05 -6.66
CA GLY A 114 -3.32 14.75 -5.44
C GLY A 114 -4.59 15.59 -5.64
N ALA A 115 -5.32 15.35 -6.73
CA ALA A 115 -6.53 16.07 -7.13
C ALA A 115 -7.54 15.11 -7.75
N SER A 116 -8.81 15.51 -7.77
CA SER A 116 -9.88 14.71 -8.36
C SER A 116 -9.73 14.56 -9.87
N CYS A 117 -10.07 13.38 -10.39
CA CYS A 117 -9.98 13.09 -11.81
C CYS A 117 -11.37 13.19 -12.47
N GLY A 118 -11.54 14.17 -13.36
CA GLY A 118 -12.79 14.42 -14.08
C GLY A 118 -13.12 13.43 -15.21
N LEU A 119 -12.30 12.40 -15.43
CA LEU A 119 -12.54 11.42 -16.50
C LEU A 119 -13.53 10.34 -16.06
N GLU A 120 -14.56 10.10 -16.87
CA GLU A 120 -15.64 9.14 -16.55
C GLU A 120 -15.55 7.80 -17.28
N GLU A 121 -14.91 7.79 -18.44
CA GLU A 121 -14.78 6.62 -19.30
C GLU A 121 -13.48 5.86 -19.03
N LEU A 122 -13.53 4.53 -19.18
CA LEU A 122 -12.42 3.65 -18.84
C LEU A 122 -11.21 3.87 -19.76
N ASP A 123 -11.41 4.01 -21.06
CA ASP A 123 -10.30 4.15 -22.02
C ASP A 123 -9.49 5.44 -21.78
N PRO A 124 -10.11 6.62 -21.61
CA PRO A 124 -9.38 7.83 -21.22
C PRO A 124 -8.65 7.69 -19.88
N LEU A 125 -9.25 7.01 -18.89
CA LEU A 125 -8.60 6.74 -17.61
C LEU A 125 -7.34 5.88 -17.80
N LEU A 126 -7.43 4.80 -18.59
CA LEU A 126 -6.28 3.92 -18.86
C LEU A 126 -5.18 4.65 -19.63
N GLN A 127 -5.52 5.46 -20.63
CA GLN A 127 -4.53 6.28 -21.35
C GLN A 127 -3.84 7.29 -20.43
N ARG A 128 -4.61 7.96 -19.57
CA ARG A 128 -4.05 8.91 -18.59
C ARG A 128 -3.13 8.21 -17.60
N LEU A 129 -3.53 7.05 -17.09
CA LEU A 129 -2.71 6.26 -16.20
C LEU A 129 -1.40 5.83 -16.88
N GLN A 130 -1.48 5.32 -18.11
CA GLN A 130 -0.31 4.93 -18.88
C GLN A 130 0.66 6.10 -19.07
N GLN A 131 0.16 7.29 -19.42
CA GLN A 131 0.99 8.49 -19.54
C GLN A 131 1.71 8.84 -18.23
N LYS A 132 1.05 8.66 -17.08
CA LYS A 132 1.62 8.99 -15.77
C LYS A 132 2.71 8.02 -15.33
N LEU A 133 2.60 6.75 -15.71
CA LEU A 133 3.51 5.68 -15.33
C LEU A 133 4.66 5.46 -16.32
N THR A 134 4.49 5.86 -17.58
CA THR A 134 5.49 5.62 -18.64
C THR A 134 6.83 6.25 -18.27
N GLY A 135 7.88 5.43 -18.31
CA GLY A 135 9.25 5.86 -18.04
C GLY A 135 9.58 6.09 -16.56
N LYS A 136 8.68 5.71 -15.64
CA LYS A 136 8.89 5.89 -14.20
C LYS A 136 8.96 4.56 -13.47
N LYS A 137 9.81 4.50 -12.45
CA LYS A 137 9.83 3.43 -11.46
C LYS A 137 8.78 3.74 -10.39
N PHE A 138 7.76 2.90 -10.26
CA PHE A 138 6.66 3.15 -9.33
C PHE A 138 6.41 2.00 -8.37
N LEU A 139 6.02 2.33 -7.14
CA LEU A 139 5.53 1.41 -6.12
C LEU A 139 4.02 1.60 -5.96
N LEU A 140 3.25 0.57 -6.29
CA LEU A 140 1.80 0.54 -6.09
C LEU A 140 1.45 -0.36 -4.92
N VAL A 141 0.83 0.22 -3.88
CA VAL A 141 0.30 -0.52 -2.75
C VAL A 141 -1.23 -0.55 -2.85
N LEU A 142 -1.77 -1.76 -3.01
CA LEU A 142 -3.21 -2.01 -3.03
C LEU A 142 -3.63 -2.62 -1.69
N MET A 143 -4.41 -1.87 -0.91
CA MET A 143 -4.99 -2.36 0.34
C MET A 143 -6.37 -2.89 0.06
N MET A 144 -6.57 -4.21 0.18
CA MET A 144 -7.89 -4.81 0.04
C MET A 144 -8.45 -5.12 1.42
N TRP A 145 -9.70 -4.73 1.65
CA TRP A 145 -10.40 -5.06 2.87
C TRP A 145 -10.75 -6.56 2.85
N MET A 146 -10.01 -7.37 3.58
CA MET A 146 -10.45 -8.73 3.87
C MET A 146 -11.29 -8.67 5.15
N ILE A 147 -12.60 -8.82 4.98
CA ILE A 147 -13.53 -9.17 6.04
C ILE A 147 -12.98 -10.47 6.67
N VAL A 148 -12.75 -10.44 7.98
CA VAL A 148 -12.68 -11.66 8.81
C VAL A 148 -14.08 -11.90 9.33
#